data_AF-M1ZTS0-F1
#
_entry.id   AF-M1ZTS0-F1
#
_cell.length_a   1.000
_cell.length_b   1.000
_cell.length_c   1.000
_cell.angle_alpha   90.00
_cell.angle_beta   90.00
_cell.angle_gamma   90.00
#
_symmetry.space_group_name_H-M   'P 1'
#
loop_
_entity.id
_entity.type
_entity.pdbx_description
1 polymer ?
#
loop_
_entity_poly.entity_id
_entity_poly.type
_entity_poly.pdbx_seq_one_letter_code
_entity_poly.pdbx_strand_id
1 'polypeptide(L)' 'MKNSIDLFESNLLDKKVFNDIIQCNEITREYGLKLSEKDVKEIIDTRNIALEKSGRIEFNGQIINKIVTVFCDSPY' A
#
# COMPACT_ATOMS: atom_id res chain seq x y z
N MET A 1 -0.57 18.02 -21.10
CA MET A 1 0.20 18.41 -19.89
C MET A 1 -0.37 17.85 -18.59
N LYS A 2 -1.69 17.67 -18.43
CA LYS A 2 -2.27 17.03 -17.23
C LYS A 2 -1.86 15.55 -17.06
N ASN A 3 -1.97 14.73 -18.12
CA ASN A 3 -1.68 13.29 -18.05
C ASN A 3 -0.23 12.92 -17.66
N SER A 4 0.75 13.77 -17.96
CA SER A 4 2.16 13.50 -17.64
C SER A 4 2.51 13.83 -16.20
N ILE A 5 1.80 14.78 -15.57
CA ILE A 5 1.99 15.16 -14.16
C ILE A 5 1.33 14.10 -13.27
N ASP A 6 0.09 13.69 -13.61
CA ASP A 6 -0.65 12.65 -12.88
C ASP A 6 0.10 11.31 -12.87
N LEU A 7 0.74 10.93 -13.99
CA LEU A 7 1.52 9.69 -14.10
C LEU A 7 2.86 9.74 -13.33
N PHE A 8 3.41 10.93 -13.12
CA PHE A 8 4.66 11.10 -12.36
C PHE A 8 4.38 11.09 -10.85
N GLU A 9 3.30 11.76 -10.43
CA GLU A 9 2.82 11.74 -9.04
C GLU A 9 2.39 10.33 -8.61
N SER A 10 1.72 9.56 -9.48
CA SER A 10 1.33 8.18 -9.18
C SER A 10 2.55 7.28 -8.94
N ASN A 11 3.61 7.40 -9.76
CA ASN A 11 4.84 6.62 -9.59
C ASN A 11 5.59 6.97 -8.29
N LEU A 12 5.61 8.24 -7.89
CA LEU A 12 6.25 8.65 -6.63
C LEU A 12 5.44 8.17 -5.41
N LEU A 13 4.11 8.26 -5.49
CA LEU A 13 3.23 7.79 -4.43
C LEU A 13 3.33 6.28 -4.26
N ASP A 14 3.29 5.50 -5.35
CA ASP A 14 3.40 4.04 -5.30
C ASP A 14 4.73 3.58 -4.72
N LYS A 15 5.83 4.26 -5.09
CA LYS A 15 7.14 4.00 -4.49
C LYS A 15 7.16 4.28 -2.99
N LYS A 16 6.52 5.37 -2.55
CA LYS A 16 6.41 5.70 -1.12
C LYS A 16 5.59 4.62 -0.40
N VAL A 17 4.42 4.28 -0.91
CA VAL A 17 3.56 3.26 -0.29
C VAL A 17 4.26 1.90 -0.24
N PHE A 18 4.99 1.53 -1.29
CA PHE A 18 5.79 0.31 -1.31
C PHE A 18 6.78 0.27 -0.14
N ASN A 19 7.55 1.35 0.05
CA ASN A 19 8.51 1.44 1.15
C ASN A 19 7.81 1.41 2.52
N ASP A 20 6.70 2.13 2.67
CA ASP A 20 5.94 2.18 3.93
C ASP A 20 5.40 0.79 4.32
N ILE A 21 4.92 0.00 3.34
CA ILE A 21 4.44 -1.37 3.60
C ILE A 21 5.61 -2.32 3.90
N ILE A 22 6.72 -2.23 3.16
CA ILE A 22 7.91 -3.05 3.44
C ILE A 22 8.43 -2.77 4.85
N GLN A 23 8.41 -1.51 5.29
CA GLN A 23 8.84 -1.12 6.63
C GLN A 23 7.94 -1.71 7.73
N CYS A 24 6.65 -1.98 7.45
CA CYS A 24 5.76 -2.62 8.42
C CYS A 24 6.30 -3.97 8.92
N ASN A 25 7.09 -4.69 8.09
CA ASN A 25 7.74 -5.94 8.48
C ASN A 25 8.66 -5.84 9.71
N GLU A 26 9.13 -4.63 10.06
CA GLU A 26 9.90 -4.39 11.29
C GLU A 26 9.08 -4.74 12.54
N ILE A 27 7.77 -4.46 12.49
CA ILE A 27 6.83 -4.70 13.58
C ILE A 27 6.06 -6.00 13.33
N THR A 28 5.42 -6.15 12.15
CA THR A 28 4.44 -7.22 11.91
C THR A 28 5.01 -8.63 11.99
N ARG A 29 6.33 -8.78 11.84
CA ARG A 29 7.01 -10.08 11.97
C ARG A 29 6.84 -10.69 13.36
N GLU A 30 6.73 -9.87 14.42
CA GLU A 30 6.49 -10.37 15.79
C GLU A 30 5.11 -11.04 15.94
N TYR A 31 4.16 -10.67 15.07
CA TYR A 31 2.82 -11.26 14.98
C TYR A 31 2.71 -12.37 13.91
N GLY A 32 3.83 -12.72 13.26
CA GLY A 32 3.88 -13.79 12.25
C GLY A 32 3.61 -13.33 10.81
N LEU A 33 3.36 -12.03 10.57
CA LEU A 33 3.17 -11.48 9.24
C LEU A 33 4.46 -10.88 8.68
N LYS A 34 4.95 -11.41 7.56
CA LYS A 34 6.06 -10.85 6.80
C LYS A 34 5.71 -10.80 5.31
N LEU A 35 5.55 -9.59 4.78
CA LEU A 35 5.24 -9.31 3.38
C LEU A 35 6.51 -9.29 2.54
N SER A 36 6.56 -10.07 1.47
CA SER A 36 7.59 -10.00 0.45
C SER A 36 7.36 -8.82 -0.49
N GLU A 37 8.38 -8.42 -1.28
CA GLU A 37 8.21 -7.39 -2.31
C GLU A 37 7.10 -7.71 -3.32
N LYS A 38 6.88 -9.00 -3.59
CA LYS A 38 5.80 -9.45 -4.48
C LYS A 38 4.44 -9.19 -3.85
N ASP A 39 4.28 -9.52 -2.57
CA ASP A 39 3.03 -9.29 -1.83
C ASP A 39 2.71 -7.79 -1.76
N VAL A 40 3.72 -6.95 -1.54
CA VAL A 40 3.54 -5.50 -1.51
C VAL A 40 3.07 -4.94 -2.86
N LYS A 41 3.61 -5.45 -3.97
CA LYS A 41 3.14 -5.06 -5.32
C LYS A 41 1.69 -5.45 -5.53
N GLU A 42 1.30 -6.67 -5.15
CA GLU A 42 -0.07 -7.14 -5.26
C GLU A 42 -1.06 -6.32 -4.41
N ILE A 43 -0.64 -5.92 -3.20
CA ILE A 43 -1.42 -5.02 -2.33
C ILE A 43 -1.62 -3.65 -2.98
N ILE A 44 -0.57 -3.06 -3.58
CA ILE A 44 -0.63 -1.77 -4.26
C ILE A 44 -1.55 -1.83 -5.49
N ASP A 45 -1.42 -2.88 -6.29
CA ASP A 45 -2.28 -3.09 -7.47
C ASP A 45 -3.75 -3.24 -7.06
N THR A 46 -4.01 -4.05 -6.02
CA THR A 46 -5.36 -4.25 -5.48
C THR A 46 -5.94 -2.96 -4.92
N ARG A 47 -5.13 -2.16 -4.21
CA ARG A 47 -5.52 -0.83 -3.72
C ARG A 47 -5.91 0.09 -4.87
N ASN A 48 -5.10 0.16 -5.93
CA ASN A 48 -5.39 0.99 -7.11
C ASN A 48 -6.72 0.59 -7.76
N ILE A 49 -6.93 -0.70 -7.98
CA ILE A 49 -8.20 -1.23 -8.51
C ILE A 49 -9.38 -0.90 -7.59
N ALA A 50 -9.21 -1.03 -6.27
CA ALA A 50 -10.27 -0.75 -5.30
C ALA A 50 -10.63 0.75 -5.26
N LEU A 51 -9.64 1.64 -5.30
CA LEU A 51 -9.85 3.10 -5.35
C LEU A 51 -10.58 3.50 -6.62
N GLU A 52 -10.14 3.00 -7.78
CA GLU A 52 -10.77 3.26 -9.07
C GLU A 52 -12.23 2.78 -9.08
N LYS A 53 -12.49 1.52 -8.71
CA LYS A 53 -13.84 0.95 -8.68
C LYS A 53 -14.78 1.65 -7.70
N SER A 54 -14.25 2.20 -6.62
CA SER A 54 -15.04 2.92 -5.61
C SER A 54 -15.15 4.42 -5.86
N GLY A 55 -14.50 4.95 -6.90
CA GLY A 55 -14.43 6.39 -7.17
C GLY A 55 -13.75 7.18 -6.03
N ARG A 56 -12.92 6.51 -5.22
CA ARG A 56 -12.24 7.13 -4.08
C ARG A 56 -10.85 7.59 -4.47
N ILE A 57 -10.45 8.72 -3.89
CA ILE A 57 -9.09 9.23 -3.97
C ILE A 57 -8.44 9.06 -2.60
N GLU A 58 -7.25 8.46 -2.57
CA GLU A 58 -6.46 8.34 -1.35
C GLU A 58 -5.44 9.47 -1.27
N PHE A 59 -5.49 10.24 -0.20
CA PHE A 59 -4.48 11.25 0.09
C PHE A 59 -3.33 10.62 0.87
N ASN A 60 -2.10 10.90 0.43
CA ASN A 60 -0.85 10.58 1.14
C ASN A 60 -0.49 9.08 1.28
N GLY A 61 -1.30 8.17 0.72
CA GLY A 61 -0.96 6.73 0.58
C GLY A 61 -0.85 5.94 1.88
N GLN A 62 -1.41 6.44 2.99
CA GLN A 62 -1.22 5.87 4.33
C GLN A 62 -2.36 4.94 4.80
N ILE A 63 -3.29 4.51 3.94
CA ILE A 63 -4.35 3.60 4.43
C ILE A 63 -3.81 2.19 4.58
N ILE A 64 -2.94 1.75 3.67
CA ILE A 64 -2.50 0.36 3.61
C ILE A 64 -1.61 -0.02 4.79
N ASN A 65 -0.64 0.82 5.18
CA ASN A 65 0.17 0.54 6.37
C ASN A 65 -0.70 0.44 7.63
N LYS A 66 -1.74 1.28 7.76
CA LYS A 66 -2.69 1.17 8.88
C LYS A 66 -3.47 -0.14 8.88
N ILE A 67 -3.93 -0.59 7.71
CA ILE A 67 -4.59 -1.89 7.55
C ILE A 67 -3.62 -3.01 7.93
N VAL A 68 -2.41 -3.02 7.36
CA VAL A 68 -1.39 -4.02 7.66
C VAL A 68 -1.10 -4.10 9.15
N THR A 69 -0.90 -2.97 9.83
CA THR A 69 -0.66 -2.95 11.28
C THR A 69 -1.86 -3.45 12.08
N VAL A 70 -3.09 -3.07 11.73
CA VAL A 70 -4.29 -3.48 12.48
C VAL A 70 -4.62 -4.95 12.31
N PHE A 71 -4.31 -5.55 11.17
CA PHE A 71 -4.63 -6.95 10.86
C PHE A 71 -3.44 -7.90 10.99
N CYS A 72 -2.26 -7.42 11.40
CA CYS A 72 -1.06 -8.27 11.44
C CYS A 72 -1.12 -9.42 12.47
N ASP A 73 -2.00 -9.31 13.47
CA ASP A 73 -2.30 -10.33 14.47
C ASP A 73 -3.68 -10.98 14.27
N SER A 74 -4.33 -10.70 13.13
CA SER A 74 -5.62 -11.30 12.77
C SER A 74 -5.48 -12.83 12.64
N PRO A 75 -6.39 -13.61 13.26
CA PRO A 75 -6.44 -15.06 13.04
C PRO A 75 -7.10 -15.44 11.69
N TYR A 76 -7.62 -14.45 10.95
CA TYR A 76 -8.25 -14.56 9.63
C TYR A 76 -7.39 -13.91 8.56
#